data_AF-A0A7S3TT08-F1
#
_entry.id   AF-A0A7S3TT08-F1
#
_cell.length_a   1.000
_cell.length_b   1.000
_cell.length_c   1.000
_cell.angle_alpha   90.00
_cell.angle_beta   90.00
_cell.angle_gamma   90.00
#
_symmetry.space_group_name_H-M   'P 1'
#
loop_
_entity.id
_entity.type
_entity.pdbx_description
1 polymer ?
#
loop_
_entity_poly.entity_id
_entity_poly.type
_entity_poly.pdbx_seq_one_letter_code
_entity_poly.pdbx_strand_id
1 'polypeptide(L)'
;ELHMYDSYGDGWTGASWSGLGQERLAVVSGSEEKKSFVVPFASPSPPPLAPSPPPSPPQLPPPPLPPLVPGEAFVRTPQDIRDEITKAVDQGRNASVYIPPDVRLAFSSNVECSGAMHLSVRSSGEGATLDGKKSSRMFYISSGCSLYLEALHFVDGCGEYGGAVDVFGAGDIAMKDVSFTGCEASEYGGGMFVESSGDVSLEGASFSECTASDAGGGVYVSNSGDVSLDGARFSECTAGDDGGGMRVYNSGDVSLEGASFSECTAGDWGGGMYVENSGDVYGASFSECTAER
;
A
#
# COMPACT_ATOMS: atom_id res chain seq x y z
N GLU A 1 -38.28 -3.87 -13.92
CA GLU A 1 -39.27 -4.77 -14.52
C GLU A 1 -39.77 -5.68 -13.41
N LEU A 2 -41.09 -5.87 -13.23
CA LEU A 2 -41.63 -6.74 -12.19
C LEU A 2 -42.11 -8.05 -12.85
N HIS A 3 -41.57 -9.19 -12.40
CA HIS A 3 -41.93 -10.51 -12.90
C HIS A 3 -42.74 -11.25 -11.83
N MET A 4 -43.92 -11.74 -12.19
CA MET A 4 -44.82 -12.48 -11.29
C MET A 4 -45.19 -13.82 -11.94
N TYR A 5 -45.04 -14.91 -11.20
CA TYR A 5 -45.26 -16.28 -11.66
C TYR A 5 -46.38 -16.96 -10.87
N ASP A 6 -47.32 -17.57 -11.57
CA ASP A 6 -48.33 -18.47 -11.00
C ASP A 6 -47.94 -19.93 -11.27
N SER A 7 -47.35 -20.59 -10.28
CA SER A 7 -46.83 -21.95 -10.42
C SER A 7 -47.93 -23.02 -10.55
N TYR A 8 -49.19 -22.72 -10.24
CA TYR A 8 -50.28 -23.70 -10.23
C TYR A 8 -51.27 -23.53 -11.39
N GLY A 9 -51.22 -22.39 -12.08
CA GLY A 9 -51.94 -22.16 -13.34
C GLY A 9 -53.46 -22.04 -13.19
N ASP A 10 -53.94 -21.87 -11.96
CA ASP A 10 -55.35 -21.65 -11.61
C ASP A 10 -55.71 -20.15 -11.56
N GLY A 11 -54.73 -19.27 -11.81
CA GLY A 11 -54.90 -17.83 -11.81
C GLY A 11 -54.81 -17.24 -10.40
N TRP A 12 -54.48 -15.95 -10.33
CA TRP A 12 -54.41 -15.20 -9.07
C TRP A 12 -55.82 -14.91 -8.58
N THR A 13 -56.45 -15.85 -7.89
CA THR A 13 -57.83 -15.74 -7.39
C THR A 13 -57.99 -14.62 -6.36
N GLY A 14 -58.20 -13.39 -6.85
CA GLY A 14 -58.50 -12.20 -6.05
C GLY A 14 -57.30 -11.47 -5.45
N ALA A 15 -56.06 -11.84 -5.80
CA ALA A 15 -54.87 -11.14 -5.33
C ALA A 15 -54.60 -9.88 -6.19
N SER A 16 -54.42 -8.74 -5.53
CA SER A 16 -54.10 -7.46 -6.18
C SER A 16 -52.82 -6.89 -5.60
N TRP A 17 -51.95 -6.36 -6.46
CA TRP A 17 -50.75 -5.63 -6.04
C TRP A 17 -50.91 -4.12 -6.20
N SER A 18 -50.32 -3.37 -5.26
CA SER A 18 -50.20 -1.91 -5.28
C SER A 18 -48.80 -1.48 -4.82
N GLY A 19 -48.11 -0.69 -5.62
CA GLY A 19 -46.77 -0.19 -5.35
C GLY A 19 -46.25 0.68 -6.51
N LEU A 20 -45.19 1.46 -6.26
CA LEU A 20 -44.57 2.33 -7.28
C LEU A 20 -45.54 3.30 -7.99
N GLY A 21 -46.57 3.76 -7.28
CA GLY A 21 -47.56 4.72 -7.79
C GLY A 21 -48.67 4.13 -8.68
N GLN A 22 -48.73 2.80 -8.86
CA GLN A 22 -49.81 2.13 -9.57
C GLN A 22 -50.72 1.34 -8.61
N GLU A 23 -52.03 1.43 -8.85
CA GLU A 23 -53.04 0.67 -8.13
C GLU A 23 -53.73 -0.36 -9.04
N ARG A 24 -54.00 -1.54 -8.49
CA ARG A 24 -54.88 -2.58 -9.05
C ARG A 24 -54.44 -3.16 -10.41
N LEU A 25 -53.22 -3.72 -10.44
CA LEU A 25 -52.83 -4.63 -11.51
C LEU A 25 -53.45 -6.01 -11.29
N ALA A 26 -54.23 -6.50 -12.27
CA ALA A 26 -54.83 -7.83 -12.28
C ALA A 26 -54.55 -8.53 -13.62
N VAL A 27 -54.22 -9.83 -13.55
CA VAL A 27 -54.00 -10.70 -14.72
C VAL A 27 -55.31 -11.44 -15.00
N VAL A 28 -55.89 -11.27 -16.20
CA VAL A 28 -57.27 -11.73 -16.49
C VAL A 28 -57.32 -13.23 -16.87
N SER A 29 -56.20 -13.83 -17.31
CA SER A 29 -56.01 -15.28 -17.43
C SER A 29 -54.65 -15.61 -18.06
N GLY A 30 -53.91 -16.60 -17.54
CA GLY A 30 -52.66 -17.10 -18.13
C GLY A 30 -51.54 -17.30 -17.09
N SER A 31 -50.54 -18.11 -17.43
CA SER A 31 -49.47 -18.54 -16.51
C SER A 31 -48.32 -17.53 -16.32
N GLU A 32 -48.25 -16.46 -17.13
CA GLU A 32 -47.25 -15.39 -17.02
C GLU A 32 -47.76 -14.10 -17.71
N GLU A 33 -47.62 -12.93 -17.07
CA GLU A 33 -47.85 -11.63 -17.70
C GLU A 33 -46.67 -10.69 -17.38
N LYS A 34 -46.09 -10.07 -18.42
CA LYS A 34 -45.02 -9.07 -18.27
C LYS A 34 -45.58 -7.67 -18.50
N LYS A 35 -45.36 -6.76 -17.55
CA LYS A 35 -45.69 -5.33 -17.69
C LYS A 35 -44.48 -4.46 -17.39
N SER A 36 -44.13 -3.63 -18.36
CA SER A 36 -43.12 -2.59 -18.20
C SER A 36 -43.81 -1.27 -17.87
N PHE A 37 -43.28 -0.55 -16.89
CA PHE A 37 -43.70 0.82 -16.58
C PHE A 37 -42.45 1.67 -16.34
N VAL A 38 -42.59 2.96 -16.64
CA VAL A 38 -41.55 3.96 -16.39
C VAL A 38 -41.91 4.66 -15.09
N VAL A 39 -41.06 4.54 -14.07
CA VAL A 39 -41.19 5.36 -12.86
C VAL A 39 -40.50 6.69 -13.17
N PRO A 40 -41.22 7.82 -13.25
CA PRO A 40 -40.56 9.11 -13.39
C PRO A 40 -39.82 9.39 -12.08
N PHE A 41 -38.51 9.17 -12.06
CA PHE A 41 -37.66 9.81 -11.05
C PHE A 41 -37.64 11.30 -11.40
N ALA A 42 -38.38 12.10 -10.63
CA ALA A 42 -38.09 13.51 -10.58
C ALA A 42 -36.65 13.63 -10.06
N SER A 43 -35.78 14.32 -10.82
CA SER A 43 -34.46 14.69 -10.34
C SER A 43 -34.62 15.33 -8.97
N PRO A 44 -33.92 14.88 -7.91
CA PRO A 44 -33.97 15.60 -6.65
C PRO A 44 -33.53 17.03 -6.91
N SER A 45 -34.30 18.00 -6.43
CA SER A 45 -33.88 19.40 -6.41
C SER A 45 -32.48 19.46 -5.80
N PRO A 46 -31.53 20.21 -6.38
CA PRO A 46 -30.21 20.33 -5.78
C PRO A 46 -30.39 20.83 -4.33
N PRO A 47 -29.68 20.23 -3.36
CA PRO A 47 -29.72 20.73 -1.99
C PRO A 47 -29.36 22.22 -2.00
N PRO A 48 -29.93 23.04 -1.12
CA PRO A 48 -29.50 24.43 -0.99
C PRO A 48 -27.98 24.45 -0.79
N LEU A 49 -27.29 25.35 -1.50
CA LEU A 49 -25.85 25.55 -1.37
C LEU A 49 -25.49 25.63 0.12
N ALA A 50 -24.61 24.74 0.56
CA ALA A 50 -24.06 24.81 1.90
C ALA A 50 -23.46 26.22 2.12
N PRO A 51 -23.67 26.84 3.29
CA PRO A 51 -22.97 28.08 3.60
C PRO A 51 -21.47 27.84 3.44
N SER A 52 -20.78 28.85 2.89
CA SER A 52 -19.33 28.83 2.72
C SER A 52 -18.67 28.37 4.01
N PRO A 53 -17.72 27.42 3.98
CA PRO A 53 -17.00 27.05 5.18
C PRO A 53 -16.39 28.33 5.78
N PRO A 54 -16.40 28.48 7.12
CA PRO A 54 -15.68 29.57 7.75
C PRO A 54 -14.22 29.54 7.27
N PRO A 55 -13.55 30.70 7.15
CA PRO A 55 -12.15 30.75 6.78
C PRO A 55 -11.37 29.80 7.69
N SER A 56 -10.53 28.97 7.07
CA SER A 56 -9.67 28.03 7.81
C SER A 56 -8.98 28.79 8.94
N PRO A 57 -9.01 28.29 10.18
CA PRO A 57 -8.26 28.90 11.26
C PRO A 57 -6.79 29.05 10.81
N PRO A 58 -6.09 30.12 11.22
CA PRO A 58 -4.69 30.29 10.89
C PRO A 58 -3.95 29.00 11.26
N GLN A 59 -3.20 28.45 10.29
CA GLN A 59 -2.39 27.26 10.49
C GLN A 59 -1.58 27.46 11.77
N LEU A 60 -1.75 26.54 12.72
CA LEU A 60 -0.90 26.49 13.90
C LEU A 60 0.55 26.40 13.39
N PRO A 61 1.51 27.10 14.03
CA PRO A 61 2.91 26.89 13.69
C PRO A 61 3.20 25.39 13.78
N PRO A 62 3.99 24.84 12.84
CA PRO A 62 4.29 23.41 12.84
C PRO A 62 4.80 23.02 14.23
N PRO A 63 4.41 21.84 14.73
CA PRO A 63 4.87 21.38 16.03
C PRO A 63 6.39 21.48 16.11
N PRO A 64 6.95 21.77 17.30
CA PRO A 64 8.39 21.79 17.47
C PRO A 64 8.99 20.49 16.94
N LEU A 65 10.08 20.61 16.17
CA LEU A 65 10.85 19.46 15.70
C LEU A 65 11.06 18.49 16.89
N PRO A 66 10.81 17.19 16.71
CA PRO A 66 11.11 16.22 17.75
C PRO A 66 12.55 16.40 18.22
N PRO A 67 12.83 16.26 19.52
CA PRO A 67 14.19 16.39 20.01
C PRO A 67 15.08 15.36 19.30
N LEU A 68 16.12 15.86 18.62
CA LEU A 68 17.14 15.05 17.97
C LEU A 68 17.73 14.05 18.96
N VAL A 69 17.92 12.80 18.52
CA VAL A 69 18.64 11.82 19.35
C VAL A 69 20.11 12.25 19.37
N PRO A 70 20.80 12.21 20.53
CA PRO A 70 22.22 12.53 20.58
C PRO A 70 23.04 11.62 19.64
N GLY A 71 23.71 12.22 18.64
CA GLY A 71 24.54 11.49 17.67
C GLY A 71 23.97 11.38 16.26
N GLU A 72 22.78 11.90 16.02
CA GLU A 72 22.13 11.88 14.70
C GLU A 72 22.71 12.93 13.74
N ALA A 73 23.08 12.50 12.52
CA ALA A 73 23.64 13.38 11.51
C ALA A 73 22.56 14.07 10.67
N PHE A 74 22.73 15.36 10.39
CA PHE A 74 21.77 16.14 9.60
C PHE A 74 22.04 16.00 8.11
N VAL A 75 21.02 15.61 7.34
CA VAL A 75 21.14 15.30 5.91
C VAL A 75 20.53 16.41 5.06
N ARG A 76 21.25 16.82 4.02
CA ARG A 76 20.80 17.77 2.98
C ARG A 76 20.90 17.18 1.59
N THR A 77 21.72 16.14 1.42
CA THR A 77 21.97 15.46 0.17
C THR A 77 22.07 13.95 0.42
N PRO A 78 21.80 13.09 -0.59
CA PRO A 78 22.05 11.66 -0.46
C PRO A 78 23.50 11.32 -0.07
N GLN A 79 24.47 12.19 -0.38
CA GLN A 79 25.87 11.98 -0.01
C GLN A 79 26.09 12.04 1.50
N ASP A 80 25.35 12.88 2.22
CA ASP A 80 25.50 12.99 3.68
C ASP A 80 25.14 11.67 4.38
N ILE A 81 24.18 10.91 3.82
CA ILE A 81 23.82 9.57 4.32
C ILE A 81 24.99 8.60 4.11
N ARG A 82 25.60 8.61 2.92
CA ARG A 82 26.75 7.74 2.60
C ARG A 82 27.96 8.05 3.49
N ASP A 83 28.21 9.33 3.71
CA ASP A 83 29.32 9.80 4.55
C ASP A 83 29.13 9.38 6.01
N GLU A 84 27.89 9.47 6.53
CA GLU A 84 27.58 9.03 7.89
C GLU A 84 27.69 7.52 8.05
N ILE A 85 27.26 6.72 7.07
CA ILE A 85 27.46 5.26 7.07
C ILE A 85 28.95 4.93 7.11
N THR A 86 29.75 5.55 6.24
CA THR A 86 31.21 5.33 6.18
C THR A 86 31.85 5.65 7.53
N LYS A 87 31.50 6.79 8.12
CA LYS A 87 32.00 7.20 9.44
C LYS A 87 31.55 6.27 10.57
N ALA A 88 30.32 5.75 10.50
CA ALA A 88 29.80 4.81 11.49
C ALA A 88 30.54 3.46 11.42
N VAL A 89 30.82 2.97 10.21
CA VAL A 89 31.65 1.77 9.98
C VAL A 89 33.05 1.95 10.56
N ASP A 90 33.73 3.06 10.26
CA ASP A 90 35.08 3.35 10.78
C ASP A 90 35.14 3.40 12.31
N GLN A 91 34.01 3.75 12.95
CA GLN A 91 33.89 3.89 14.39
C GLN A 91 33.29 2.66 15.07
N GLY A 92 32.92 1.62 14.32
CA GLY A 92 32.28 0.42 14.85
C GLY A 92 30.95 0.71 15.56
N ARG A 93 30.16 1.65 15.02
CA ARG A 93 28.87 2.06 15.60
C ARG A 93 27.76 2.01 14.55
N ASN A 94 26.53 2.20 15.02
CA ASN A 94 25.36 2.35 14.16
C ASN A 94 25.32 3.73 13.48
N ALA A 95 24.70 3.79 12.31
CA ALA A 95 24.46 5.01 11.57
C ALA A 95 23.05 5.52 11.87
N SER A 96 22.93 6.82 12.15
CA SER A 96 21.64 7.46 12.40
C SER A 96 21.63 8.83 11.75
N VAL A 97 20.65 9.05 10.89
CA VAL A 97 20.51 10.28 10.11
C VAL A 97 19.11 10.84 10.22
N TYR A 98 19.05 12.17 10.27
CA TYR A 98 17.82 12.95 10.26
C TYR A 98 17.74 13.79 8.99
N ILE A 99 16.66 13.61 8.24
CA ILE A 99 16.31 14.42 7.08
C ILE A 99 15.20 15.39 7.51
N PRO A 100 15.37 16.71 7.36
CA PRO A 100 14.31 17.65 7.71
C PRO A 100 13.03 17.39 6.92
N PRO A 101 11.84 17.65 7.51
CA PRO A 101 10.59 17.59 6.78
C PRO A 101 10.60 18.51 5.56
N ASP A 102 9.78 18.18 4.57
CA ASP A 102 9.60 18.92 3.32
C ASP A 102 10.85 18.99 2.42
N VAL A 103 11.96 18.34 2.81
CA VAL A 103 13.14 18.21 1.97
C VAL A 103 12.93 17.10 0.94
N ARG A 104 13.19 17.42 -0.33
CA ARG A 104 13.27 16.44 -1.42
C ARG A 104 14.73 16.13 -1.76
N LEU A 105 15.16 14.90 -1.51
CA LEU A 105 16.47 14.38 -1.88
C LEU A 105 16.35 13.62 -3.19
N ALA A 106 16.96 14.15 -4.26
CA ALA A 106 17.02 13.48 -5.54
C ALA A 106 18.23 12.52 -5.60
N PHE A 107 17.97 11.23 -5.78
CA PHE A 107 19.00 10.21 -5.88
C PHE A 107 19.42 10.02 -7.34
N SER A 108 20.70 9.76 -7.53
CA SER A 108 21.30 9.34 -8.81
C SER A 108 21.99 7.99 -8.70
N SER A 109 22.04 7.43 -7.51
CA SER A 109 22.59 6.13 -7.14
C SER A 109 22.08 5.77 -5.75
N ASN A 110 22.11 4.49 -5.41
CA ASN A 110 21.68 4.01 -4.11
C ASN A 110 22.65 4.44 -2.99
N VAL A 111 22.13 4.40 -1.77
CA VAL A 111 22.88 4.32 -0.52
C VAL A 111 22.99 2.85 -0.18
N GLU A 112 24.20 2.40 0.14
CA GLU A 112 24.47 1.02 0.51
C GLU A 112 24.78 0.92 2.01
N CYS A 113 24.10 0.01 2.70
CA CYS A 113 24.45 -0.41 4.05
C CYS A 113 24.79 -1.89 4.06
N SER A 114 25.93 -2.25 4.64
CA SER A 114 26.40 -3.63 4.73
C SER A 114 27.09 -3.89 6.06
N GLY A 115 27.11 -5.16 6.48
CA GLY A 115 27.74 -5.59 7.72
C GLY A 115 26.79 -5.50 8.91
N ALA A 116 27.17 -6.10 10.04
CA ALA A 116 26.36 -6.17 11.25
C ALA A 116 26.27 -4.80 11.97
N MET A 117 25.50 -3.87 11.38
CA MET A 117 25.21 -2.55 11.92
C MET A 117 23.73 -2.21 11.73
N HIS A 118 23.27 -1.19 12.44
CA HIS A 118 21.93 -0.64 12.26
C HIS A 118 22.00 0.73 11.56
N LEU A 119 21.21 0.89 10.50
CA LEU A 119 20.99 2.16 9.81
C LEU A 119 19.60 2.69 10.16
N SER A 120 19.56 3.86 10.79
CA SER A 120 18.33 4.58 11.12
C SER A 120 18.22 5.84 10.26
N VAL A 121 17.19 5.95 9.43
CA VAL A 121 16.92 7.13 8.59
C VAL A 121 15.55 7.67 8.95
N ARG A 122 15.50 8.89 9.47
CA ARG A 122 14.27 9.43 10.07
C ARG A 122 14.00 10.84 9.58
N SER A 123 12.72 11.19 9.54
CA SER A 123 12.25 12.56 9.45
C SER A 123 11.23 12.81 10.57
N SER A 124 10.36 13.80 10.39
CA SER A 124 9.31 14.11 11.36
C SER A 124 8.17 14.86 10.68
N GLY A 125 6.99 14.94 11.32
CA GLY A 125 5.87 15.71 10.76
C GLY A 125 5.41 15.11 9.43
N GLU A 126 5.29 15.94 8.39
CA GLU A 126 4.94 15.50 7.03
C GLU A 126 6.05 14.71 6.32
N GLY A 127 7.19 14.49 6.98
CA GLY A 127 8.25 13.65 6.44
C GLY A 127 9.09 14.27 5.33
N ALA A 128 10.09 13.52 4.88
CA ALA A 128 11.00 13.92 3.80
C ALA A 128 10.77 13.06 2.55
N THR A 129 10.93 13.66 1.36
CA THR A 129 10.81 12.94 0.08
C THR A 129 12.16 12.46 -0.41
N LEU A 130 12.26 11.18 -0.76
CA LEU A 130 13.40 10.55 -1.41
C LEU A 130 12.97 10.16 -2.82
N ASP A 131 13.58 10.79 -3.82
CA ASP A 131 13.13 10.76 -5.21
C ASP A 131 14.13 10.02 -6.10
N GLY A 132 13.70 8.89 -6.68
CA GLY A 132 14.49 8.07 -7.60
C GLY A 132 14.45 8.48 -9.05
N LYS A 133 13.60 9.44 -9.39
CA LYS A 133 13.45 10.03 -10.71
C LYS A 133 13.23 8.99 -11.81
N LYS A 134 12.56 7.88 -11.51
CA LYS A 134 12.34 6.73 -12.39
C LYS A 134 13.63 6.13 -12.96
N SER A 135 14.75 6.27 -12.24
CA SER A 135 16.07 5.90 -12.78
C SER A 135 17.05 5.35 -11.75
N SER A 136 16.68 5.38 -10.46
CA SER A 136 17.56 4.91 -9.40
C SER A 136 16.76 4.30 -8.26
N ARG A 137 17.43 3.38 -7.57
CA ARG A 137 17.04 2.86 -6.27
C ARG A 137 17.63 3.74 -5.16
N MET A 138 16.92 3.91 -4.04
CA MET A 138 17.38 4.74 -2.91
C MET A 138 18.29 3.96 -1.99
N PHE A 139 17.89 2.75 -1.58
CA PHE A 139 18.61 1.95 -0.60
C PHE A 139 18.89 0.54 -1.11
N TYR A 140 20.11 0.08 -0.82
CA TYR A 140 20.50 -1.32 -0.92
C TYR A 140 21.06 -1.76 0.43
N ILE A 141 20.40 -2.71 1.09
CA ILE A 141 20.75 -3.18 2.43
C ILE A 141 21.17 -4.64 2.35
N SER A 142 22.32 -4.97 2.90
CA SER A 142 22.82 -6.34 2.81
C SER A 142 23.67 -6.78 3.98
N SER A 143 24.08 -8.05 3.96
CA SER A 143 25.18 -8.59 4.78
C SER A 143 25.00 -8.36 6.29
N GLY A 144 23.77 -8.51 6.79
CA GLY A 144 23.40 -8.35 8.20
C GLY A 144 23.12 -6.92 8.65
N CYS A 145 23.14 -5.92 7.76
CA CYS A 145 22.73 -4.57 8.14
C CYS A 145 21.23 -4.55 8.42
N SER A 146 20.81 -3.99 9.55
CA SER A 146 19.39 -3.78 9.88
C SER A 146 18.97 -2.36 9.49
N LEU A 147 17.74 -2.18 9.06
CA LEU A 147 17.22 -0.89 8.58
C LEU A 147 16.02 -0.44 9.41
N TYR A 148 16.04 0.82 9.86
CA TYR A 148 14.88 1.51 10.39
C TYR A 148 14.59 2.79 9.60
N LEU A 149 13.37 2.91 9.10
CA LEU A 149 12.88 4.09 8.37
C LEU A 149 11.68 4.71 9.10
N GLU A 150 11.66 6.04 9.25
CA GLU A 150 10.57 6.75 9.93
C GLU A 150 10.18 8.05 9.21
N ALA A 151 8.89 8.22 8.91
CA ALA A 151 8.32 9.42 8.31
C ALA A 151 8.97 9.81 6.97
N LEU A 152 9.06 8.88 6.01
CA LEU A 152 9.71 9.10 4.71
C LEU A 152 8.78 8.78 3.53
N HIS A 153 8.96 9.49 2.43
CA HIS A 153 8.21 9.31 1.19
C HIS A 153 9.15 8.94 0.05
N PHE A 154 9.17 7.67 -0.33
CA PHE A 154 9.86 7.18 -1.52
C PHE A 154 9.00 7.42 -2.76
N VAL A 155 9.54 8.13 -3.73
CA VAL A 155 8.84 8.41 -4.98
C VAL A 155 9.72 8.03 -6.17
N ASP A 156 9.09 7.46 -7.19
CA ASP A 156 9.72 7.21 -8.49
C ASP A 156 11.01 6.37 -8.38
N GLY A 157 11.06 5.42 -7.45
CA GLY A 157 12.15 4.45 -7.36
C GLY A 157 12.15 3.53 -8.59
N CYS A 158 13.33 3.18 -9.10
CA CYS A 158 13.48 2.22 -10.19
C CYS A 158 14.65 1.27 -9.93
N GLY A 159 14.39 -0.03 -10.04
CA GLY A 159 15.40 -1.08 -9.82
C GLY A 159 15.05 -2.39 -10.53
N GLU A 160 15.96 -3.36 -10.45
CA GLU A 160 15.68 -4.73 -10.92
C GLU A 160 14.84 -5.48 -9.88
N TYR A 161 15.37 -5.51 -8.65
CA TYR A 161 14.69 -5.90 -7.41
C TYR A 161 14.44 -4.64 -6.57
N GLY A 162 13.27 -4.45 -5.99
CA GLY A 162 13.04 -3.35 -5.05
C GLY A 162 13.22 -1.97 -5.69
N GLY A 163 12.16 -1.40 -6.26
CA GLY A 163 12.27 -0.13 -7.01
C GLY A 163 12.89 0.99 -6.18
N ALA A 164 12.50 1.13 -4.91
CA ALA A 164 13.10 2.10 -3.98
C ALA A 164 14.08 1.45 -2.99
N VAL A 165 13.76 0.26 -2.49
CA VAL A 165 14.51 -0.43 -1.42
C VAL A 165 14.73 -1.89 -1.80
N ASP A 166 15.99 -2.30 -1.89
CA ASP A 166 16.41 -3.69 -2.13
C ASP A 166 17.18 -4.18 -0.91
N VAL A 167 16.73 -5.31 -0.36
CA VAL A 167 17.26 -5.91 0.86
C VAL A 167 17.63 -7.36 0.59
N PHE A 168 18.91 -7.70 0.75
CA PHE A 168 19.42 -9.04 0.49
C PHE A 168 20.39 -9.51 1.58
N GLY A 169 20.04 -10.55 2.32
CA GLY A 169 20.90 -11.08 3.37
C GLY A 169 21.07 -10.12 4.55
N ALA A 170 20.06 -9.30 4.83
CA ALA A 170 20.10 -8.23 5.83
C ALA A 170 19.68 -8.72 7.23
N GLY A 171 19.77 -7.83 8.21
CA GLY A 171 19.13 -8.03 9.51
C GLY A 171 17.64 -7.68 9.45
N ASP A 172 17.10 -7.21 10.58
CA ASP A 172 15.69 -6.83 10.66
C ASP A 172 15.42 -5.52 9.90
N ILE A 173 14.24 -5.44 9.29
CA ILE A 173 13.75 -4.28 8.56
C ILE A 173 12.49 -3.77 9.25
N ALA A 174 12.52 -2.51 9.68
CA ALA A 174 11.39 -1.88 10.33
C ALA A 174 11.08 -0.52 9.69
N MET A 175 9.81 -0.27 9.41
CA MET A 175 9.33 0.99 8.86
C MET A 175 8.18 1.52 9.69
N LYS A 176 8.15 2.84 9.88
CA LYS A 176 7.07 3.56 10.54
C LYS A 176 6.66 4.79 9.75
N ASP A 177 5.39 4.85 9.37
CA ASP A 177 4.82 5.99 8.64
C ASP A 177 5.61 6.31 7.35
N VAL A 178 5.93 5.26 6.57
CA VAL A 178 6.69 5.36 5.32
C VAL A 178 5.78 5.14 4.12
N SER A 179 5.94 5.92 3.05
CA SER A 179 5.20 5.70 1.79
C SER A 179 6.12 5.38 0.62
N PHE A 180 5.60 4.61 -0.33
CA PHE A 180 6.18 4.30 -1.63
C PHE A 180 5.16 4.65 -2.71
N THR A 181 5.53 5.51 -3.65
CA THR A 181 4.62 5.97 -4.71
C THR A 181 5.30 5.90 -6.07
N GLY A 182 4.67 5.22 -7.02
CA GLY A 182 5.17 5.14 -8.38
C GLY A 182 6.53 4.44 -8.49
N CYS A 183 6.85 3.52 -7.58
CA CYS A 183 8.10 2.77 -7.62
C CYS A 183 7.96 1.56 -8.55
N GLU A 184 9.00 1.28 -9.35
CA GLU A 184 8.97 0.26 -10.39
C GLU A 184 10.17 -0.70 -10.24
N ALA A 185 9.90 -2.01 -10.31
CA ALA A 185 10.90 -3.05 -10.36
C ALA A 185 10.75 -3.87 -11.65
N SER A 186 11.87 -4.17 -12.32
CA SER A 186 11.80 -4.99 -13.53
C SER A 186 11.59 -6.47 -13.25
N GLU A 187 11.76 -6.95 -12.02
CA GLU A 187 11.45 -8.32 -11.61
C GLU A 187 10.51 -8.34 -10.38
N TYR A 188 11.02 -8.04 -9.18
CA TYR A 188 10.28 -8.25 -7.93
C TYR A 188 10.25 -7.01 -7.03
N GLY A 189 9.12 -6.80 -6.34
CA GLY A 189 9.00 -5.78 -5.30
C GLY A 189 9.04 -4.35 -5.86
N GLY A 190 7.96 -3.87 -6.46
CA GLY A 190 7.95 -2.58 -7.15
C GLY A 190 8.37 -1.42 -6.24
N GLY A 191 7.94 -1.42 -4.97
CA GLY A 191 8.45 -0.52 -3.93
C GLY A 191 9.65 -1.11 -3.20
N MET A 192 9.48 -2.31 -2.64
CA MET A 192 10.46 -2.96 -1.77
C MET A 192 10.61 -4.45 -2.09
N PHE A 193 11.86 -4.91 -2.15
CA PHE A 193 12.22 -6.32 -2.22
C PHE A 193 13.04 -6.72 -1.00
N VAL A 194 12.69 -7.84 -0.37
CA VAL A 194 13.39 -8.40 0.78
C VAL A 194 13.64 -9.89 0.57
N GLU A 195 14.90 -10.31 0.63
CA GLU A 195 15.29 -11.71 0.52
C GLU A 195 16.31 -12.11 1.58
N SER A 196 16.17 -13.33 2.10
CA SER A 196 17.14 -13.96 3.00
C SER A 196 17.50 -13.11 4.23
N SER A 197 16.52 -12.38 4.76
CA SER A 197 16.74 -11.35 5.79
C SER A 197 16.03 -11.68 7.10
N GLY A 198 16.20 -10.81 8.11
CA GLY A 198 15.51 -10.92 9.39
C GLY A 198 14.01 -10.65 9.31
N ASP A 199 13.43 -10.21 10.42
CA ASP A 199 12.00 -9.91 10.48
C ASP A 199 11.69 -8.61 9.71
N VAL A 200 10.49 -8.53 9.13
CA VAL A 200 10.00 -7.38 8.37
C VAL A 200 8.77 -6.79 9.06
N SER A 201 8.88 -5.55 9.54
CA SER A 201 7.78 -4.83 10.21
C SER A 201 7.44 -3.53 9.50
N LEU A 202 6.16 -3.38 9.12
CA LEU A 202 5.61 -2.25 8.37
C LEU A 202 4.46 -1.61 9.16
N GLU A 203 4.78 -0.64 10.02
CA GLU A 203 3.82 0.13 10.82
C GLU A 203 3.37 1.38 10.05
N GLY A 204 2.08 1.48 9.72
CA GLY A 204 1.53 2.64 9.00
C GLY A 204 2.13 2.84 7.59
N ALA A 205 2.74 1.81 7.01
CA ALA A 205 3.35 1.92 5.69
C ALA A 205 2.32 2.01 4.57
N SER A 206 2.64 2.69 3.47
CA SER A 206 1.78 2.75 2.29
C SER A 206 2.54 2.50 0.99
N PHE A 207 1.94 1.71 0.10
CA PHE A 207 2.44 1.43 -1.24
C PHE A 207 1.35 1.80 -2.23
N SER A 208 1.67 2.68 -3.16
CA SER A 208 0.72 3.25 -4.12
C SER A 208 1.32 3.25 -5.51
N GLU A 209 0.55 2.78 -6.51
CA GLU A 209 0.97 2.80 -7.92
C GLU A 209 2.35 2.13 -8.15
N CYS A 210 2.70 1.15 -7.31
CA CYS A 210 3.96 0.43 -7.41
C CYS A 210 3.80 -0.77 -8.34
N THR A 211 4.80 -1.01 -9.19
CA THR A 211 4.72 -2.05 -10.23
C THR A 211 5.95 -2.96 -10.22
N ALA A 212 5.72 -4.26 -10.33
CA ALA A 212 6.76 -5.27 -10.57
C ALA A 212 6.39 -6.11 -11.80
N SER A 213 7.36 -6.43 -12.67
CA SER A 213 7.07 -7.26 -13.84
C SER A 213 6.66 -8.68 -13.48
N ASP A 214 7.22 -9.25 -12.40
CA ASP A 214 6.98 -10.64 -12.03
C ASP A 214 6.09 -10.69 -10.78
N ALA A 215 6.60 -10.34 -9.59
CA ALA A 215 5.79 -10.51 -8.38
C ALA A 215 6.01 -9.46 -7.28
N GLY A 216 4.96 -9.25 -6.47
CA GLY A 216 4.98 -8.29 -5.38
C GLY A 216 4.97 -6.85 -5.92
N GLY A 217 3.87 -6.40 -6.51
CA GLY A 217 3.80 -5.09 -7.17
C GLY A 217 4.17 -3.94 -6.23
N GLY A 218 3.75 -3.99 -4.97
CA GLY A 218 4.27 -3.13 -3.91
C GLY A 218 5.50 -3.74 -3.21
N VAL A 219 5.32 -4.92 -2.61
CA VAL A 219 6.32 -5.57 -1.77
C VAL A 219 6.51 -7.04 -2.14
N TYR A 220 7.75 -7.49 -2.20
CA TYR A 220 8.09 -8.91 -2.29
C TYR A 220 9.00 -9.31 -1.12
N VAL A 221 8.64 -10.36 -0.40
CA VAL A 221 9.44 -10.94 0.69
C VAL A 221 9.69 -12.43 0.43
N SER A 222 10.95 -12.86 0.44
CA SER A 222 11.32 -14.28 0.33
C SER A 222 12.33 -14.73 1.39
N ASN A 223 12.23 -15.99 1.81
CA ASN A 223 13.22 -16.68 2.64
C ASN A 223 13.63 -15.87 3.90
N SER A 224 12.71 -15.12 4.48
CA SER A 224 12.99 -14.17 5.57
C SER A 224 12.28 -14.57 6.86
N GLY A 225 12.48 -13.79 7.92
CA GLY A 225 11.81 -13.97 9.20
C GLY A 225 10.30 -13.73 9.16
N ASP A 226 9.74 -13.36 10.31
CA ASP A 226 8.32 -13.04 10.42
C ASP A 226 8.00 -11.72 9.70
N VAL A 227 6.80 -11.63 9.15
CA VAL A 227 6.32 -10.47 8.41
C VAL A 227 5.11 -9.87 9.10
N SER A 228 5.22 -8.61 9.54
CA SER A 228 4.15 -7.91 10.25
C SER A 228 3.77 -6.61 9.56
N LEU A 229 2.49 -6.48 9.20
CA LEU A 229 1.88 -5.28 8.67
C LEU A 229 0.86 -4.78 9.69
N ASP A 230 1.12 -3.61 10.28
CA ASP A 230 0.20 -2.94 11.20
C ASP A 230 -0.32 -1.65 10.57
N GLY A 231 -1.59 -1.65 10.16
CA GLY A 231 -2.22 -0.51 9.48
C GLY A 231 -1.64 -0.19 8.10
N ALA A 232 -0.91 -1.13 7.49
CA ALA A 232 -0.30 -0.94 6.18
C ALA A 232 -1.35 -0.89 5.05
N ARG A 233 -1.08 -0.11 4.00
CA ARG A 233 -1.99 0.09 2.87
C ARG A 233 -1.31 -0.16 1.54
N PHE A 234 -1.96 -0.92 0.67
CA PHE A 234 -1.52 -1.16 -0.70
C PHE A 234 -2.65 -0.74 -1.62
N SER A 235 -2.38 0.19 -2.53
CA SER A 235 -3.37 0.72 -3.46
C SER A 235 -2.84 0.78 -4.88
N GLU A 236 -3.59 0.27 -5.84
CA GLU A 236 -3.24 0.37 -7.27
C GLU A 236 -1.87 -0.22 -7.59
N CYS A 237 -1.43 -1.22 -6.81
CA CYS A 237 -0.17 -1.93 -7.06
C CYS A 237 -0.37 -3.05 -8.09
N THR A 238 0.60 -3.25 -8.98
CA THR A 238 0.49 -4.22 -10.08
C THR A 238 1.67 -5.17 -10.13
N ALA A 239 1.40 -6.47 -10.24
CA ALA A 239 2.38 -7.52 -10.54
C ALA A 239 1.99 -8.24 -11.84
N GLY A 240 2.99 -8.62 -12.67
CA GLY A 240 2.70 -9.39 -13.89
C GLY A 240 2.31 -10.84 -13.62
N ASP A 241 2.83 -11.45 -12.55
CA ASP A 241 2.50 -12.82 -12.10
C ASP A 241 1.73 -12.76 -10.78
N ASP A 242 2.38 -12.71 -9.62
CA ASP A 242 1.71 -12.96 -8.33
C ASP A 242 1.81 -11.80 -7.33
N GLY A 243 0.77 -11.63 -6.52
CA GLY A 243 0.79 -10.70 -5.38
C GLY A 243 0.82 -9.25 -5.83
N GLY A 244 -0.28 -8.77 -6.42
CA GLY A 244 -0.34 -7.41 -7.00
C GLY A 244 0.03 -6.31 -6.01
N GLY A 245 -0.45 -6.39 -4.77
CA GLY A 245 0.05 -5.58 -3.66
C GLY A 245 1.31 -6.16 -3.03
N MET A 246 1.23 -7.42 -2.58
CA MET A 246 2.33 -8.05 -1.85
C MET A 246 2.48 -9.54 -2.14
N ARG A 247 3.72 -10.01 -2.25
CA ARG A 247 4.05 -11.45 -2.25
C ARG A 247 4.93 -11.82 -1.07
N VAL A 248 4.60 -12.93 -0.41
CA VAL A 248 5.42 -13.54 0.64
C VAL A 248 5.68 -15.00 0.29
N TYR A 249 6.95 -15.40 0.29
CA TYR A 249 7.38 -16.75 -0.11
C TYR A 249 8.41 -17.33 0.88
N ASN A 250 8.22 -18.59 1.31
CA ASN A 250 9.18 -19.29 2.18
C ASN A 250 9.61 -18.48 3.43
N SER A 251 8.72 -17.72 4.05
CA SER A 251 9.05 -16.85 5.19
C SER A 251 8.35 -17.32 6.47
N GLY A 252 8.56 -16.59 7.57
CA GLY A 252 7.93 -16.87 8.87
C GLY A 252 6.42 -16.65 8.90
N ASP A 253 5.88 -16.35 10.08
CA ASP A 253 4.46 -16.04 10.26
C ASP A 253 4.12 -14.68 9.63
N VAL A 254 2.87 -14.52 9.16
CA VAL A 254 2.42 -13.31 8.46
C VAL A 254 1.26 -12.65 9.21
N SER A 255 1.58 -11.60 9.97
CA SER A 255 0.62 -10.75 10.67
C SER A 255 0.16 -9.58 9.80
N LEU A 256 -1.15 -9.39 9.64
CA LEU A 256 -1.73 -8.34 8.80
C LEU A 256 -2.74 -7.49 9.57
N GLU A 257 -2.42 -7.10 10.80
CA GLU A 257 -3.32 -6.32 11.66
C GLU A 257 -3.70 -4.97 11.02
N GLY A 258 -4.98 -4.81 10.67
CA GLY A 258 -5.45 -3.55 10.06
C GLY A 258 -4.88 -3.26 8.67
N ALA A 259 -4.24 -4.25 8.02
CA ALA A 259 -3.72 -4.10 6.67
C ALA A 259 -4.87 -4.06 5.64
N SER A 260 -4.68 -3.26 4.59
CA SER A 260 -5.66 -3.13 3.51
C SER A 260 -5.00 -3.14 2.14
N PHE A 261 -5.66 -3.82 1.21
CA PHE A 261 -5.28 -3.92 -0.19
C PHE A 261 -6.48 -3.47 -1.04
N SER A 262 -6.26 -2.46 -1.89
CA SER A 262 -7.31 -1.90 -2.74
C SER A 262 -6.84 -1.75 -4.19
N GLU A 263 -7.66 -2.19 -5.15
CA GLU A 263 -7.39 -1.96 -6.59
C GLU A 263 -6.04 -2.53 -7.08
N CYS A 264 -5.46 -3.48 -6.32
CA CYS A 264 -4.24 -4.16 -6.71
C CYS A 264 -4.52 -5.28 -7.73
N THR A 265 -3.62 -5.45 -8.69
CA THR A 265 -3.79 -6.39 -9.81
C THR A 265 -2.60 -7.34 -9.96
N ALA A 266 -2.87 -8.61 -10.22
CA ALA A 266 -1.89 -9.66 -10.53
C ALA A 266 -2.29 -10.41 -11.81
N GLY A 267 -1.34 -10.87 -12.64
CA GLY A 267 -1.67 -11.64 -13.84
C GLY A 267 -1.95 -13.12 -13.58
N ASP A 268 -1.33 -13.70 -12.56
CA ASP A 268 -1.52 -15.09 -12.14
C ASP A 268 -2.32 -15.15 -10.82
N TRP A 269 -1.70 -15.08 -9.64
CA TRP A 269 -2.38 -15.31 -8.36
C TRP A 269 -2.33 -14.14 -7.39
N GLY A 270 -3.42 -13.93 -6.66
CA GLY A 270 -3.47 -13.01 -5.51
C GLY A 270 -3.35 -11.53 -5.88
N GLY A 271 -4.40 -10.96 -6.49
CA GLY A 271 -4.44 -9.56 -6.90
C GLY A 271 -4.05 -8.57 -5.79
N GLY A 272 -4.52 -8.82 -4.56
CA GLY A 272 -4.07 -8.05 -3.39
C GLY A 272 -2.78 -8.61 -2.80
N MET A 273 -2.79 -9.88 -2.42
CA MET A 273 -1.67 -10.54 -1.78
C MET A 273 -1.59 -12.02 -2.16
N TYR A 274 -0.37 -12.53 -2.33
CA TYR A 274 -0.09 -13.96 -2.50
C TYR A 274 0.92 -14.44 -1.45
N VAL A 275 0.56 -15.47 -0.69
CA VAL A 275 1.41 -16.05 0.36
C VAL A 275 1.59 -17.54 0.07
N GLU A 276 2.84 -17.99 0.01
CA GLU A 276 3.20 -19.37 -0.29
C GLU A 276 4.31 -19.86 0.65
N ASN A 277 4.20 -21.11 1.11
CA ASN A 277 5.18 -21.77 1.99
C ASN A 277 5.58 -20.92 3.23
N SER A 278 4.64 -20.16 3.76
CA SER A 278 4.86 -19.30 4.94
C SER A 278 3.88 -19.67 6.04
N GLY A 279 4.05 -19.09 7.24
CA GLY A 279 3.24 -19.38 8.42
C GLY A 279 1.79 -18.91 8.33
N ASP A 280 1.11 -18.88 9.48
CA ASP A 280 -0.31 -18.51 9.54
C ASP A 280 -0.53 -17.04 9.12
N VAL A 281 -1.63 -16.79 8.41
CA VAL A 281 -2.02 -15.46 7.90
C VAL A 281 -3.28 -14.96 8.62
N TYR A 282 -3.26 -13.74 9.17
CA TYR A 282 -4.42 -13.15 9.86
C TYR A 282 -4.54 -11.63 9.68
N GLY A 283 -5.76 -11.12 9.51
CA GLY A 283 -6.08 -9.70 9.77
C GLY A 283 -6.30 -8.76 8.57
N ALA A 284 -6.13 -9.21 7.32
CA ALA A 284 -6.21 -8.32 6.16
C ALA A 284 -7.62 -8.05 5.62
N SER A 285 -7.77 -6.90 4.97
CA SER A 285 -8.93 -6.52 4.16
C SER A 285 -8.55 -6.34 2.68
N PHE A 286 -9.41 -6.79 1.78
CA PHE A 286 -9.20 -6.70 0.33
C PHE A 286 -10.44 -6.10 -0.34
N SER A 287 -10.25 -5.10 -1.19
CA SER A 287 -11.33 -4.46 -1.94
C SER A 287 -10.90 -4.22 -3.39
N GLU A 288 -11.71 -4.65 -4.35
CA GLU A 288 -11.48 -4.36 -5.77
C GLU A 288 -10.12 -4.86 -6.31
N CYS A 289 -9.50 -5.82 -5.63
CA CYS A 289 -8.30 -6.50 -6.13
C CYS A 289 -8.65 -7.59 -7.15
N THR A 290 -7.85 -7.72 -8.20
CA THR A 290 -8.10 -8.68 -9.30
C THR A 290 -6.87 -9.53 -9.62
N ALA A 291 -7.09 -10.83 -9.86
CA ALA A 291 -6.12 -11.73 -10.46
C ALA A 291 -6.71 -12.28 -11.77
N GLU A 292 -5.90 -12.42 -12.83
CA GLU A 292 -6.43 -12.90 -14.12
C GLU A 292 -6.60 -14.42 -14.22
N ARG A 293 -6.04 -15.21 -13.30
CA ARG A 293 -6.08 -16.68 -13.32
C ARG A 293 -6.66 -17.34 -12.07
#